data_AF-A0A401HBM5-F1
#
_entry.id   AF-A0A401HBM5-F1
#
_cell.length_a   1.000
_cell.length_b   1.000
_cell.length_c   1.000
_cell.angle_alpha   90.00
_cell.angle_beta   90.00
_cell.angle_gamma   90.00
#
_symmetry.space_group_name_H-M   'P 1'
#
loop_
_entity.id
_entity.type
_entity.pdbx_description
1 polymer ?
#
loop_
_entity_poly.entity_id
_entity_poly.type
_entity_poly.pdbx_seq_one_letter_code
_entity_poly.pdbx_strand_id
1 'polypeptide(L)'
;MRDIDPSLRREIESLERFLKVKPLYFDFDEGVFVWLDTRLIPFKEVYRRTGDYRRVARAIVDMEIRGAPAIGVAAAYALALA
;
A
#
# COMPACT_ATOMS: atom_id res chain seq x y z
N MET A 1 14.21 -5.27 -13.64
CA MET A 1 13.38 -6.24 -12.89
C MET A 1 14.29 -7.39 -12.53
N ARG A 2 14.72 -7.55 -11.27
CA ARG A 2 15.56 -8.70 -10.89
C ARG A 2 14.69 -9.96 -10.97
N ASP A 3 15.21 -11.02 -11.58
CA ASP A 3 14.54 -12.31 -11.67
C ASP A 3 14.21 -12.81 -10.26
N ILE A 4 12.93 -12.71 -9.90
CA ILE A 4 12.41 -13.23 -8.64
C ILE A 4 12.51 -14.76 -8.70
N ASP A 5 13.06 -15.36 -7.64
CA ASP A 5 13.17 -16.82 -7.49
C ASP A 5 11.84 -17.50 -7.89
N PRO A 6 11.86 -18.48 -8.81
CA PRO A 6 10.66 -19.19 -9.26
C PRO A 6 9.88 -19.88 -8.14
N SER A 7 10.53 -20.22 -7.01
CA SER A 7 9.87 -20.76 -5.81
C SER A 7 9.08 -19.68 -5.06
N LEU A 8 9.69 -18.51 -4.86
CA LEU A 8 9.07 -17.37 -4.21
C LEU A 8 7.88 -16.84 -5.02
N ARG A 9 7.98 -16.85 -6.36
CA ARG A 9 6.87 -16.48 -7.24
C ARG A 9 5.64 -17.37 -7.02
N ARG A 10 5.82 -18.68 -6.94
CA ARG A 10 4.71 -19.62 -6.65
C ARG A 10 4.11 -19.41 -5.27
N GLU A 11 4.94 -19.09 -4.29
CA GLU A 11 4.49 -18.81 -2.92
C GLU A 11 3.64 -17.53 -2.90
N ILE A 12 4.09 -16.45 -3.54
CA ILE A 12 3.34 -15.19 -3.70
C ILE A 12 2.00 -15.44 -4.42
N GLU A 13 2.00 -16.16 -5.55
CA GLU A 13 0.78 -16.54 -6.28
C GLU A 13 -0.20 -17.36 -5.42
N SER A 14 0.33 -18.19 -4.52
CA SER A 14 -0.51 -18.96 -3.59
C SER A 14 -1.19 -18.07 -2.53
N LEU A 15 -0.53 -16.99 -2.13
CA LEU A 15 -1.00 -16.00 -1.17
C LEU A 15 -2.04 -15.05 -1.78
N GLU A 16 -2.03 -14.85 -3.11
CA GLU A 16 -3.04 -14.05 -3.81
C GLU A 16 -4.47 -14.53 -3.53
N ARG A 17 -4.66 -15.84 -3.32
CA ARG A 17 -5.97 -16.40 -2.93
C ARG A 17 -6.49 -15.92 -1.58
N PHE A 18 -5.59 -15.48 -0.68
CA PHE A 18 -5.94 -14.95 0.64
C PHE A 18 -5.98 -13.41 0.66
N LEU A 19 -5.32 -12.75 -0.30
CA LEU A 19 -5.29 -11.29 -0.47
C LEU A 19 -6.54 -10.78 -1.20
N LYS A 20 -7.71 -10.91 -0.55
CA LYS A 20 -8.96 -10.31 -1.06
C LYS A 20 -8.96 -8.78 -1.04
N VAL A 21 -8.14 -8.19 -0.18
CA VAL A 21 -8.00 -6.74 -0.01
C VAL A 21 -6.51 -6.42 0.02
N LYS A 22 -6.07 -5.47 -0.79
CA LYS A 22 -4.71 -4.91 -0.73
C LYS A 22 -4.80 -3.64 0.14
N PRO A 23 -4.29 -3.62 1.38
CA PRO A 23 -4.45 -2.45 2.25
C PRO A 23 -3.65 -1.25 1.75
N LEU A 24 -2.48 -1.51 1.18
CA LEU A 24 -1.60 -0.53 0.56
C LEU A 24 -0.68 -1.22 -0.45
N TYR A 25 -0.28 -0.49 -1.48
CA TYR A 25 0.69 -0.93 -2.48
C TYR A 25 1.26 0.28 -3.23
N PHE A 26 2.37 0.08 -3.92
CA PHE A 26 2.92 1.06 -4.85
C PHE A 26 2.59 0.63 -6.27
N ASP A 27 1.95 1.53 -7.02
CA ASP A 27 1.73 1.36 -8.45
C ASP A 27 2.98 1.85 -9.19
N PHE A 28 3.77 0.91 -9.70
CA PHE A 28 5.03 1.22 -10.37
C PHE A 28 4.82 1.74 -11.80
N ASP A 29 3.69 1.44 -12.42
CA ASP A 29 3.38 1.91 -13.78
C ASP A 29 2.92 3.37 -13.74
N GLU A 30 2.08 3.73 -12.74
CA GLU A 30 1.62 5.10 -12.51
C GLU A 30 2.60 5.93 -11.64
N GLY A 31 3.53 5.29 -10.94
CA GLY A 31 4.47 5.97 -10.03
C GLY A 31 3.79 6.56 -8.79
N VAL A 32 2.72 5.94 -8.30
CA VAL A 32 1.91 6.46 -7.18
C VAL A 32 1.77 5.44 -6.06
N PHE A 33 1.74 5.93 -4.82
CA PHE A 33 1.40 5.12 -3.66
C PHE A 33 -0.11 5.08 -3.45
N VAL A 34 -0.68 3.88 -3.23
CA VAL A 34 -2.11 3.63 -3.12
C VAL A 34 -2.43 2.95 -1.78
N TRP A 35 -3.49 3.38 -1.10
CA TRP A 35 -3.96 2.76 0.15
C TRP A 35 -5.49 2.77 0.27
N LEU A 36 -6.01 1.84 1.04
CA LEU A 36 -7.41 1.79 1.46
C LEU A 36 -7.65 2.78 2.61
N ASP A 37 -8.62 3.68 2.48
CA ASP A 37 -9.03 4.62 3.53
C ASP A 37 -9.76 3.88 4.66
N THR A 38 -9.01 3.52 5.70
CA THR A 38 -9.51 2.67 6.79
C THR A 38 -10.58 3.32 7.67
N ARG A 39 -10.86 4.62 7.47
CA ARG A 39 -11.93 5.35 8.18
C ARG A 39 -13.31 5.06 7.61
N LEU A 40 -13.37 4.59 6.36
CA LEU A 40 -14.62 4.45 5.61
C LEU A 40 -15.16 3.01 5.62
N ILE A 41 -14.31 2.04 5.90
CA ILE A 41 -14.73 0.65 6.13
C ILE A 41 -15.48 0.53 7.47
N PRO A 42 -16.49 -0.34 7.58
CA PRO A 42 -16.93 -1.34 6.58
C PRO A 42 -17.91 -0.80 5.51
N PHE A 43 -18.30 0.48 5.57
CA PHE A 43 -19.41 1.00 4.75
C PHE A 43 -19.00 1.35 3.32
N LYS A 44 -17.76 1.80 3.10
CA LYS A 44 -17.24 2.13 1.77
C LYS A 44 -15.79 1.71 1.63
N GLU A 45 -15.49 1.01 0.55
CA GLU A 45 -14.13 0.68 0.14
C GLU A 45 -13.61 1.75 -0.81
N VAL A 46 -12.75 2.65 -0.30
CA VAL A 46 -12.22 3.77 -1.07
C VAL A 46 -10.71 3.73 -1.05
N TYR A 47 -10.13 3.63 -2.24
CA TYR A 47 -8.69 3.70 -2.46
C TYR A 47 -8.25 5.13 -2.75
N ARG A 48 -7.30 5.62 -1.96
CA ARG A 48 -6.61 6.90 -2.18
C ARG A 48 -5.29 6.62 -2.89
N ARG A 49 -4.83 7.57 -3.71
CA ARG A 49 -3.54 7.48 -4.41
C ARG A 49 -2.82 8.82 -4.39
N THR A 50 -1.49 8.83 -4.33
CA THR A 50 -0.69 10.06 -4.37
C THR A 50 0.73 9.79 -4.87
N GLY A 51 1.31 10.76 -5.58
CA GLY A 51 2.75 10.87 -5.83
C GLY A 51 3.47 11.80 -4.84
N ASP A 52 2.74 12.49 -3.95
CA ASP A 52 3.31 13.43 -2.98
C ASP A 52 3.46 12.78 -1.59
N TYR A 53 4.71 12.69 -1.10
CA TYR A 53 5.03 12.18 0.22
C TYR A 53 4.36 12.95 1.37
N ARG A 54 4.09 14.26 1.20
CA ARG A 54 3.40 15.08 2.21
C ARG A 54 1.95 14.63 2.39
N ARG A 55 1.32 14.16 1.32
CA ARG A 55 -0.04 13.59 1.39
C ARG A 55 -0.05 12.26 2.13
N VAL A 56 1.01 11.46 2.00
CA VAL A 56 1.18 10.20 2.76
C VAL A 56 1.35 10.51 4.25
N ALA A 57 2.18 11.51 4.61
CA ALA A 57 2.32 11.94 6.00
C ALA A 57 0.99 12.39 6.62
N ARG A 58 0.19 13.19 5.89
CA ARG A 58 -1.17 13.54 6.31
C ARG A 58 -2.08 12.32 6.45
N ALA A 59 -2.00 11.36 5.52
CA ALA A 59 -2.80 10.13 5.58
C ALA A 59 -2.57 9.32 6.87
N ILE A 60 -1.32 9.30 7.38
CA ILE A 60 -0.97 8.64 8.64
C ILE A 60 -1.56 9.41 9.83
N VAL A 61 -1.39 10.75 9.87
CA VAL A 61 -1.90 11.60 10.95
C VAL A 61 -3.42 11.58 11.02
N ASP A 62 -4.09 11.66 9.88
CA ASP A 62 -5.56 11.65 9.76
C ASP A 62 -6.15 10.24 9.93
N MET A 63 -5.32 9.23 10.22
CA MET A 63 -5.68 7.83 10.36
C MET A 63 -6.38 7.20 9.15
N GLU A 64 -6.14 7.73 7.95
CA GLU A 64 -6.47 7.03 6.71
C GLU A 64 -5.67 5.73 6.61
N ILE A 65 -4.39 5.81 6.96
CA ILE A 65 -3.45 4.70 7.11
C ILE A 65 -3.17 4.51 8.60
N ARG A 66 -3.38 3.29 9.11
CA ARG A 66 -3.14 2.96 10.52
C ARG A 66 -2.69 1.52 10.70
N GLY A 67 -2.20 1.22 11.91
CA GLY A 67 -1.57 -0.06 12.27
C GLY A 67 -0.06 0.02 12.11
N ALA A 68 0.69 -0.34 13.15
CA ALA A 68 2.15 -0.10 13.19
C ALA A 68 2.90 -0.66 11.96
N PRO A 69 2.62 -1.88 11.46
CA PRO A 69 3.26 -2.38 10.25
C PRO A 69 2.93 -1.54 8.99
N ALA A 70 1.67 -1.18 8.81
CA ALA A 70 1.22 -0.40 7.64
C ALA A 70 1.80 1.02 7.64
N ILE A 71 1.90 1.65 8.81
CA ILE A 71 2.54 2.96 8.98
C ILE A 71 4.02 2.89 8.56
N GLY A 72 4.74 1.86 8.99
CA GLY A 72 6.14 1.66 8.61
C GLY A 72 6.34 1.52 7.10
N VAL A 73 5.53 0.69 6.44
CA VAL A 73 5.60 0.50 4.98
C VAL A 73 5.20 1.78 4.23
N ALA A 74 4.14 2.47 4.66
CA ALA A 74 3.72 3.73 4.05
C ALA A 74 4.80 4.83 4.18
N ALA A 75 5.47 4.93 5.33
CA ALA A 75 6.58 5.85 5.52
C ALA A 75 7.78 5.52 4.60
N ALA A 76 8.09 4.24 4.40
CA ALA A 76 9.14 3.82 3.48
C ALA A 76 8.82 4.19 2.02
N TYR A 77 7.57 3.99 1.57
CA TYR A 77 7.16 4.44 0.24
C TYR A 77 7.11 5.96 0.11
N ALA A 78 6.71 6.69 1.16
CA ALA A 78 6.77 8.14 1.17
C ALA A 78 8.20 8.66 0.98
N LEU A 79 9.19 8.01 1.60
CA LEU A 79 10.61 8.33 1.40
C LEU A 79 11.06 8.06 -0.05
N ALA A 80 10.54 7.00 -0.69
CA ALA A 80 10.85 6.69 -2.09
C ALA A 80 10.23 7.67 -3.10
N LEU A 81 9.16 8.38 -2.70
CA LEU A 81 8.51 9.43 -3.50
C LEU A 81 9.20 10.80 -3.40
N ALA A 82 10.12 10.98 -2.44
CA ALA A 82 10.74 12.26 -2.09
C ALA A 82 11.93 12.64 -2.97
#